data_AF-A0A0A9GDX5-F1
#
_entry.id   AF-A0A0A9GDX5-F1
#
_cell.length_a   1.000
_cell.length_b   1.000
_cell.length_c   1.000
_cell.angle_alpha   90.00
_cell.angle_beta   90.00
_cell.angle_gamma   90.00
#
_symmetry.space_group_name_H-M   'P 1'
#
loop_
_entity.id
_entity.type
_entity.pdbx_description
1 polymer ?
#
loop_
_entity_poly.entity_id
_entity_poly.type
_entity_poly.pdbx_seq_one_letter_code
_entity_poly.pdbx_strand_id
1 'polypeptide(L)' 'MLQSPPCEERVYEPEGTGVMVEKGEEIAGFNMGSTVVVVFEAPVWKAKGDGMSSSDFNFCVRAGDKIRVGDAIGRWKSEW' A
#
# COMPACT_ATOMS: atom_id res chain seq x y z
N MET A 1 -13.47 30.68 -14.30
CA MET A 1 -13.35 29.38 -13.60
C MET A 1 -11.93 29.31 -13.08
N LEU A 2 -11.75 29.27 -11.76
CA LEU A 2 -10.42 29.24 -11.14
C LEU A 2 -9.86 27.83 -11.31
N GLN A 3 -8.81 27.67 -12.10
CA GLN A 3 -8.14 26.38 -12.24
C GLN A 3 -7.56 26.00 -10.88
N SER A 4 -7.93 24.82 -10.37
CA SER A 4 -7.29 24.26 -9.18
C SER A 4 -5.80 24.04 -9.49
N PRO A 5 -4.90 24.27 -8.52
CA PRO A 5 -3.50 23.91 -8.71
C PRO A 5 -3.39 22.40 -9.06
N PRO A 6 -2.38 22.00 -9.85
CA PRO A 6 -2.13 20.60 -10.13
C PRO A 6 -1.93 19.83 -8.82
N CYS A 7 -2.43 18.59 -8.77
CA CYS A 7 -2.18 17.70 -7.63
C CYS A 7 -0.66 17.59 -7.41
N GLU A 8 -0.22 17.79 -6.18
CA GLU A 8 1.19 17.68 -5.83
C GLU A 8 1.56 16.19 -5.81
N GLU A 9 2.10 15.70 -6.93
CA GLU A 9 2.64 14.35 -7.04
C GLU A 9 4.04 14.33 -6.42
N ARG A 10 4.24 13.46 -5.44
CA ARG A 10 5.53 13.29 -4.77
C ARG A 10 6.07 11.90 -5.10
N VAL A 11 7.11 11.87 -5.92
CA VAL A 11 7.88 10.64 -6.21
C VAL A 11 8.97 10.51 -5.16
N TYR A 12 9.00 9.38 -4.45
CA TYR A 12 10.07 9.10 -3.50
C TYR A 12 11.30 8.59 -4.26
N GLU A 13 12.48 9.15 -3.95
CA GLU A 13 13.73 8.70 -4.57
C GLU A 13 14.32 7.46 -3.87
N PRO A 14 14.93 6.52 -4.62
CA PRO A 14 15.08 6.53 -6.08
C PRO A 14 13.77 6.16 -6.79
N GLU A 15 13.45 6.86 -7.88
CA GLU A 15 12.26 6.57 -8.68
C GLU A 15 12.23 5.09 -9.12
N GLY A 16 11.10 4.43 -8.88
CA GLY A 16 10.93 3.00 -9.16
C GLY A 16 11.55 2.04 -8.14
N THR A 17 12.27 2.55 -7.13
CA THR A 17 12.81 1.76 -6.02
C THR A 17 11.99 2.11 -4.78
N GLY A 18 11.05 1.24 -4.40
CA GLY A 18 10.23 1.46 -3.20
C GLY A 18 11.09 1.80 -1.98
N VAL A 19 10.57 2.66 -1.09
CA VAL A 19 11.28 3.07 0.13
C VAL A 19 11.05 2.03 1.23
N MET A 20 12.13 1.60 1.88
CA MET A 20 12.01 0.81 3.11
C MET A 20 11.63 1.75 4.26
N VAL A 21 10.60 1.37 5.02
CA VAL A 21 10.06 2.18 6.13
C VAL A 21 10.20 1.37 7.42
N GLU A 22 10.71 2.01 8.47
CA GLU A 22 10.79 1.42 9.80
C GLU A 22 9.45 1.53 10.56
N LYS A 23 9.26 0.64 11.54
CA LYS A 23 8.05 0.68 12.37
C LYS A 23 7.99 1.99 13.16
N GLY A 24 6.97 2.80 12.88
CA GLY A 24 6.74 4.08 13.55
C GLY A 24 7.35 5.28 12.83
N GLU A 25 8.00 5.06 11.69
CA GLU A 25 8.51 6.13 10.83
C GLU A 25 7.36 6.89 10.16
N GLU A 26 7.47 8.22 10.12
CA GLU A 26 6.50 9.09 9.45
C GLU A 26 6.76 9.10 7.93
N ILE A 27 5.80 8.60 7.15
CA ILE A 27 5.93 8.49 5.68
C ILE A 27 5.33 9.68 4.92
N ALA A 28 4.34 10.35 5.50
CA ALA A 28 3.62 11.46 4.88
C ALA A 28 2.79 12.25 5.91
N GLY A 29 2.66 13.56 5.67
CA GLY A 29 1.75 14.45 6.40
C GLY A 29 0.55 14.82 5.53
N PHE A 30 -0.65 14.86 6.14
CA PHE A 30 -1.90 15.19 5.43
C PHE A 30 -2.64 16.31 6.15
N ASN A 31 -3.25 17.20 5.37
CA ASN A 31 -4.11 18.25 5.93
C ASN A 31 -5.39 17.67 6.55
N MET A 32 -5.81 18.23 7.68
CA MET A 32 -7.08 17.85 8.32
C MET A 32 -8.25 18.12 7.38
N GLY A 33 -9.09 17.09 7.15
CA GLY A 33 -10.22 17.14 6.21
C GLY A 33 -9.92 16.57 4.83
N SER A 34 -8.66 16.24 4.52
CA SER A 34 -8.31 15.50 3.30
C SER A 34 -8.75 14.04 3.37
N THR A 35 -9.10 13.47 2.22
CA THR A 35 -9.24 12.01 2.06
C THR A 35 -7.91 11.44 1.61
N VAL A 36 -7.39 10.45 2.33
CA VAL A 36 -6.15 9.76 1.99
C VAL A 36 -6.48 8.42 1.37
N VAL A 37 -5.90 8.11 0.21
CA VAL A 37 -6.01 6.80 -0.44
C VAL A 37 -4.63 6.15 -0.39
N VAL A 38 -4.54 4.99 0.24
CA VAL A 38 -3.31 4.18 0.27
C VAL A 38 -3.54 2.94 -0.58
N VAL A 39 -2.65 2.71 -1.55
CA VAL A 39 -2.71 1.55 -2.44
C VAL A 39 -1.62 0.57 -2.01
N PHE A 40 -2.00 -0.65 -1.69
CA PHE A 40 -1.08 -1.74 -1.39
C PHE A 40 -1.11 -2.73 -2.56
N GLU A 41 0.06 -3.02 -3.13
CA GLU A 41 0.20 -4.17 -4.04
C GLU A 41 0.34 -5.44 -3.21
N ALA A 42 -0.43 -6.48 -3.52
CA ALA A 42 -0.28 -7.76 -2.84
C ALA A 42 1.10 -8.35 -3.17
N PRO A 43 1.85 -8.86 -2.17
CA PRO A 43 3.12 -9.53 -2.44
C PRO A 43 2.87 -10.76 -3.32
N VAL A 44 3.43 -10.76 -4.52
CA VAL A 44 3.43 -11.91 -5.44
C VAL A 44 4.67 -12.76 -5.18
N TRP A 45 4.47 -14.03 -4.85
CA TRP A 45 5.55 -15.00 -4.86
C TRP A 45 5.94 -15.28 -6.32
N LYS A 46 7.12 -14.84 -6.75
CA LYS A 46 7.67 -15.27 -8.04
C LYS A 46 8.04 -16.74 -7.91
N ALA A 47 7.12 -17.63 -8.30
CA ALA A 47 7.46 -19.03 -8.53
C ALA A 47 8.61 -19.06 -9.57
N LYS A 48 9.74 -19.66 -9.21
CA LYS A 48 10.80 -19.97 -10.17
C LYS A 48 10.23 -20.94 -11.19
N GLY A 49 9.88 -20.43 -12.37
CA GLY A 49 9.49 -21.25 -13.53
C GLY A 49 7.99 -21.38 -13.72
N ASP A 50 7.59 -21.13 -14.96
CA ASP A 50 6.28 -21.38 -15.58
C ASP A 50 5.05 -20.65 -15.03
N GLY A 51 4.90 -19.41 -15.50
CA GLY A 51 3.65 -18.94 -16.12
C GLY A 51 2.40 -18.70 -15.27
N MET A 52 2.35 -19.11 -13.99
CA MET A 52 1.16 -18.91 -13.16
C MET A 52 1.49 -18.29 -11.80
N SER A 53 1.59 -16.96 -11.80
CA SER A 53 1.80 -16.12 -10.62
C SER A 53 0.53 -16.08 -9.75
N SER A 54 0.26 -17.15 -8.99
CA SER A 54 -0.74 -17.13 -7.92
C SER A 54 -0.20 -16.32 -6.74
N SER A 55 -0.81 -15.18 -6.42
CA SER A 55 -0.56 -14.47 -5.16
C SER A 55 -1.05 -15.36 -4.00
N ASP A 56 -0.13 -15.83 -3.16
CA ASP A 56 -0.48 -16.55 -1.92
C ASP A 56 -1.01 -15.60 -0.83
N PHE A 57 -1.02 -14.29 -1.07
CA PHE A 57 -1.54 -13.29 -0.15
C PHE A 57 -2.97 -12.86 -0.51
N ASN A 58 -3.83 -12.74 0.50
CA ASN A 58 -5.18 -12.19 0.37
C ASN A 58 -5.38 -11.02 1.33
N PHE A 59 -5.82 -9.88 0.80
CA PHE A 59 -6.33 -8.79 1.63
C PHE A 59 -7.60 -9.22 2.37
N CYS A 60 -7.65 -8.96 3.67
CA CYS A 60 -8.77 -9.30 4.54
C CYS A 60 -9.61 -8.08 4.94
N VAL A 61 -9.15 -6.88 4.60
CA VAL A 61 -9.84 -5.60 4.85
C VAL A 61 -11.03 -5.40 3.91
N ARG A 62 -12.08 -4.75 4.39
CA ARG A 62 -13.31 -4.42 3.65
C ARG A 62 -13.62 -2.92 3.74
N ALA A 63 -14.46 -2.44 2.81
CA ALA A 63 -14.95 -1.07 2.86
C ALA A 63 -15.69 -0.81 4.17
N GLY A 64 -15.26 0.22 4.91
CA GLY A 64 -15.83 0.59 6.21
C GLY A 64 -15.05 0.06 7.43
N ASP A 65 -14.04 -0.80 7.23
CA ASP A 65 -13.20 -1.27 8.32
C ASP A 65 -12.36 -0.12 8.90
N LYS A 66 -12.25 -0.07 10.23
CA LYS A 66 -11.32 0.81 10.95
C LYS A 66 -10.10 0.00 11.34
N ILE A 67 -8.97 0.28 10.70
CA ILE A 67 -7.69 -0.37 10.98
C ILE A 67 -6.78 0.56 11.81
N ARG A 68 -5.98 0.00 12.71
CA ARG A 68 -4.95 0.75 13.45
C ARG A 68 -3.60 0.54 12.78
N VAL A 69 -2.69 1.49 13.01
CA VAL A 69 -1.29 1.34 12.59
C VAL A 69 -0.70 0.09 13.25
N GLY A 70 -0.16 -0.81 12.43
CA GLY A 70 0.39 -2.09 12.87
C GLY A 70 -0.57 -3.28 12.76
N ASP A 71 -1.85 -3.06 12.45
CA ASP A 71 -2.78 -4.15 12.19
C ASP A 71 -2.49 -4.80 10.83
N ALA A 72 -2.54 -6.13 10.76
CA ALA A 72 -2.38 -6.87 9.51
C ALA A 72 -3.62 -6.67 8.61
N ILE A 73 -3.40 -6.26 7.36
CA ILE A 73 -4.48 -6.00 6.39
C ILE A 73 -4.79 -7.20 5.49
N GLY A 74 -4.08 -8.31 5.65
CA GLY A 74 -4.24 -9.54 4.87
C GLY A 74 -3.48 -10.71 5.47
N ARG A 75 -3.55 -11.87 4.80
CA ARG A 75 -3.00 -13.15 5.27
C ARG A 75 -2.42 -13.95 4.10
N TRP A 76 -1.44 -14.80 4.40
CA TRP A 76 -0.94 -15.79 3.46
C TRP A 76 -1.81 -17.06 3.48
N LYS A 77 -1.99 -17.71 2.33
CA LYS A 77 -2.78 -18.95 2.18
C LYS A 77 -2.24 -20.13 2.98
N SER A 78 -0.96 -20.11 3.34
CA SER A 78 -0.22 -21.22 3.95
C SER A 78 -0.28 -21.33 5.47
N GLU A 79 -1.17 -20.60 6.16
CA GLU A 79 -1.37 -20.74 7.63
C GLU A 79 -2.44 -21.80 8.01
N TRP A 80 -2.32 -23.02 7.48
CA TRP A 80 -3.04 -24.22 7.94
C TRP A 80 -2.08 -25.39 8.15
#